data_AF-A0A1Y1K659-F1
#
_entry.id   AF-A0A1Y1K659-F1
#
_cell.length_a   1.000
_cell.length_b   1.000
_cell.length_c   1.000
_cell.angle_alpha   90.00
_cell.angle_beta   90.00
_cell.angle_gamma   90.00
#
_symmetry.space_group_name_H-M   'P 1'
#
loop_
_entity.id
_entity.type
_entity.pdbx_description
1 polymer ?
#
loop_
_entity_poly.entity_id
_entity_poly.type
_entity_poly.pdbx_seq_one_letter_code
_entity_poly.pdbx_strand_id
1 'polypeptide(L)'
;MTHNMTFKIRDGSNGDVACDSYNQIKEDVDMVRKLRVQFYRFSIAWTRILPNGFPNKINKAGVRYYNRLINRLLKKGITPIATIYHWDLPQALQDLGGWANPLVQYWFEGYAKVLFENFGDRIKMWVTVNEPQQICSFTYSTGVYAPGIVSDGIGTYICYHNLLKAHARVYHLYNSTFRQSQKGKQFIFIQYLGTVLLNLKVKAKTPFA
;
A
#
# COMPACT_ATOMS: atom_id res chain seq x y z
N MET A 1 2.39 -4.01 -15.94
CA MET A 1 3.14 -5.28 -15.91
C MET A 1 2.29 -6.44 -16.41
N THR A 2 1.21 -6.82 -15.72
CA THR A 2 0.40 -8.02 -16.04
C THR A 2 -0.18 -8.05 -17.46
N HIS A 3 -0.55 -6.91 -18.04
CA HIS A 3 -1.04 -6.85 -19.42
C HIS A 3 0.05 -6.92 -20.50
N ASN A 4 1.29 -6.56 -20.16
CA ASN A 4 2.40 -6.48 -21.13
C ASN A 4 3.41 -7.63 -20.96
N MET A 5 3.51 -8.20 -19.76
CA MET A 5 4.46 -9.24 -19.37
C MET A 5 3.70 -10.33 -18.61
N THR A 6 2.73 -10.96 -19.27
CA THR A 6 1.86 -12.01 -18.68
C THR A 6 2.67 -13.18 -18.11
N PHE A 7 3.79 -13.53 -18.75
CA PHE A 7 4.70 -14.61 -18.32
C PHE A 7 5.35 -14.37 -16.95
N LYS A 8 5.34 -13.14 -16.41
CA LYS A 8 5.81 -12.87 -15.04
C LYS A 8 4.84 -13.39 -13.97
N ILE A 9 3.59 -13.70 -14.34
CA ILE A 9 2.62 -14.32 -13.46
C ILE A 9 2.62 -15.83 -13.75
N ARG A 10 2.80 -16.64 -12.70
CA ARG A 10 2.99 -18.10 -12.81
C ARG A 10 1.91 -18.80 -13.64
N ASP A 11 0.65 -18.38 -13.49
CA ASP A 11 -0.51 -18.94 -14.21
C ASP A 11 -1.01 -18.04 -15.35
N GLY A 12 -0.28 -16.97 -15.66
CA GLY A 12 -0.66 -15.98 -16.67
C GLY A 12 -1.90 -15.14 -16.34
N SER A 13 -2.46 -15.25 -15.13
CA SER A 13 -3.64 -14.49 -14.72
C SER A 13 -3.33 -13.02 -14.41
N ASN A 14 -4.37 -12.22 -14.12
CA ASN A 14 -4.24 -10.83 -13.72
C ASN A 14 -5.34 -10.42 -12.71
N GLY A 15 -5.33 -9.15 -12.29
CA GLY A 15 -6.27 -8.58 -11.33
C GLY A 15 -7.41 -7.77 -11.94
N ASP A 16 -7.75 -7.94 -13.23
CA ASP A 16 -8.76 -7.10 -13.91
C ASP A 16 -10.14 -7.19 -13.26
N VAL A 17 -10.52 -8.41 -12.84
CA VAL A 17 -11.72 -8.67 -12.04
C VAL A 17 -11.35 -8.97 -10.59
N ALA A 18 -10.31 -9.78 -10.36
CA ALA A 18 -9.93 -10.29 -9.04
C ALA A 18 -11.13 -10.95 -8.31
N CYS A 19 -11.42 -10.57 -7.06
CA CYS A 19 -12.60 -11.03 -6.32
C CYS A 19 -13.88 -10.22 -6.62
N ASP A 20 -13.83 -9.27 -7.56
CA ASP A 20 -14.92 -8.33 -7.88
C ASP A 20 -15.52 -7.60 -6.66
N SER A 21 -14.71 -7.34 -5.63
CA SER A 21 -15.09 -6.54 -4.44
C SER A 21 -15.59 -5.13 -4.80
N TYR A 22 -15.30 -4.65 -6.02
CA TYR A 22 -15.84 -3.40 -6.53
C TYR A 22 -17.38 -3.42 -6.60
N ASN A 23 -17.94 -4.54 -7.07
CA ASN A 23 -19.37 -4.74 -7.19
C ASN A 23 -19.95 -5.50 -5.98
N GLN A 24 -19.14 -6.31 -5.28
CA GLN A 24 -19.56 -7.21 -4.22
C GLN A 24 -19.34 -6.71 -2.77
N ILE A 25 -19.43 -5.38 -2.56
CA ILE A 25 -19.21 -4.77 -1.22
C ILE A 25 -20.14 -5.38 -0.16
N LYS A 26 -21.39 -5.71 -0.53
CA LYS A 26 -22.37 -6.22 0.43
C LYS A 26 -21.93 -7.58 0.96
N GLU A 27 -21.53 -8.45 0.05
CA GLU A 27 -21.09 -9.82 0.29
C GLU A 27 -19.82 -9.81 1.16
N ASP A 28 -18.83 -8.98 0.80
CA ASP A 28 -17.60 -8.81 1.57
C ASP A 28 -17.88 -8.38 3.02
N VAL A 29 -18.71 -7.34 3.21
CA VAL A 29 -19.04 -6.83 4.54
C VAL A 29 -19.84 -7.85 5.36
N ASP A 30 -20.77 -8.57 4.73
CA ASP A 30 -21.55 -9.61 5.41
C ASP A 30 -20.66 -10.81 5.80
N MET A 31 -19.66 -11.18 4.99
CA MET A 31 -18.65 -12.18 5.35
C MET A 31 -17.78 -11.73 6.52
N VAL A 32 -17.22 -10.51 6.47
CA VAL A 32 -16.43 -9.95 7.58
C VAL A 32 -17.23 -9.91 8.87
N ARG A 33 -18.53 -9.57 8.79
CA ARG A 33 -19.41 -9.58 9.96
C ARG A 33 -19.61 -10.99 10.52
N LYS A 34 -19.75 -12.01 9.66
CA LYS A 34 -19.88 -13.42 10.07
C LYS A 34 -18.62 -13.92 10.79
N LEU A 35 -17.43 -13.44 10.41
CA LEU A 35 -16.17 -13.75 11.10
C LEU A 35 -16.08 -13.12 12.50
N ARG A 36 -16.99 -12.20 12.85
CA ARG A 36 -17.05 -11.51 14.16
C ARG A 36 -15.77 -10.74 14.52
N VAL A 37 -15.04 -10.28 13.50
CA VAL A 37 -13.87 -9.41 13.71
C VAL A 37 -14.30 -7.99 14.09
N GLN A 38 -13.44 -7.31 14.85
CA GLN A 38 -13.71 -5.95 15.31
C GLN A 38 -13.33 -4.87 14.29
N PHE A 39 -12.39 -5.19 13.41
CA PHE A 39 -11.87 -4.27 12.41
C PHE A 39 -11.69 -4.97 11.07
N TYR A 40 -11.68 -4.16 10.00
CA TYR A 40 -11.39 -4.60 8.65
C TYR A 40 -10.37 -3.66 8.03
N ARG A 41 -9.20 -4.22 7.68
CA ARG A 41 -8.12 -3.48 7.03
C ARG A 41 -8.22 -3.68 5.52
N PHE A 42 -8.30 -2.57 4.78
CA PHE A 42 -8.29 -2.55 3.32
C PHE A 42 -7.33 -1.48 2.80
N SER A 43 -7.02 -1.48 1.50
CA SER A 43 -6.27 -0.39 0.85
C SER A 43 -7.18 0.46 -0.04
N ILE A 44 -6.81 1.73 -0.20
CA ILE A 44 -7.49 2.65 -1.11
C ILE A 44 -6.62 2.76 -2.37
N ALA A 45 -7.21 2.43 -3.52
CA ALA A 45 -6.50 2.37 -4.78
C ALA A 45 -6.19 3.79 -5.29
N TRP A 46 -4.91 4.15 -5.38
CA TRP A 46 -4.48 5.49 -5.79
C TRP A 46 -5.03 5.82 -7.18
N THR A 47 -4.84 4.93 -8.15
CA THR A 47 -5.36 5.07 -9.53
C THR A 47 -6.89 5.22 -9.58
N ARG A 48 -7.62 4.68 -8.60
CA ARG A 48 -9.08 4.79 -8.57
C ARG A 48 -9.55 6.15 -8.07
N ILE A 49 -8.80 6.78 -7.17
CA ILE A 49 -9.09 8.10 -6.63
C ILE A 49 -8.54 9.19 -7.55
N LEU A 50 -7.28 9.06 -7.97
CA LEU A 50 -6.56 9.99 -8.86
C LEU A 50 -6.05 9.22 -10.09
N PRO A 51 -6.83 9.15 -11.19
CA PRO A 51 -6.49 8.32 -12.36
C PRO A 51 -5.16 8.67 -13.03
N ASN A 52 -4.78 9.95 -13.04
CA ASN A 52 -3.49 10.42 -13.54
C ASN A 52 -2.42 10.53 -12.43
N GLY A 53 -2.75 10.12 -11.20
CA GLY A 53 -1.90 10.22 -10.01
C GLY A 53 -1.92 11.56 -9.27
N PHE A 54 -2.48 12.61 -9.88
CA PHE A 54 -2.42 13.98 -9.34
C PHE A 54 -3.78 14.47 -8.82
N PRO A 55 -3.82 15.35 -7.80
CA PRO A 55 -5.05 15.83 -7.18
C PRO A 55 -5.87 16.79 -8.06
N ASN A 56 -5.39 17.13 -9.26
CA ASN A 56 -6.11 18.00 -10.20
C ASN A 56 -7.39 17.36 -10.75
N LYS A 57 -7.50 16.03 -10.75
CA LYS A 57 -8.71 15.31 -11.19
C LYS A 57 -9.06 14.18 -10.24
N ILE A 58 -9.96 14.46 -9.29
CA ILE A 58 -10.50 13.45 -8.38
C ILE A 58 -11.65 12.68 -9.05
N ASN A 59 -11.53 11.36 -9.12
CA ASN A 59 -12.60 10.49 -9.60
C ASN A 59 -13.68 10.32 -8.53
N LYS A 60 -14.78 11.06 -8.69
CA LYS A 60 -15.94 11.01 -7.77
C LYS A 60 -16.54 9.61 -7.65
N ALA A 61 -16.48 8.76 -8.69
CA ALA A 61 -16.99 7.39 -8.61
C ALA A 61 -16.13 6.51 -7.69
N GLY A 62 -14.80 6.67 -7.73
CA GLY A 62 -13.87 6.04 -6.79
C GLY A 62 -14.15 6.47 -5.35
N VAL A 63 -14.32 7.76 -5.11
CA VAL A 63 -14.68 8.29 -3.79
C VAL A 63 -16.01 7.71 -3.28
N ARG A 64 -17.04 7.65 -4.14
CA ARG A 64 -18.33 7.03 -3.79
C ARG A 64 -18.19 5.56 -3.42
N TYR A 65 -17.35 4.79 -4.11
CA TYR A 65 -17.11 3.39 -3.79
C TYR A 65 -16.59 3.23 -2.35
N TYR A 66 -15.51 3.93 -1.99
CA TYR A 66 -14.94 3.82 -0.65
C TYR A 66 -15.88 4.36 0.43
N ASN A 67 -16.62 5.44 0.16
CA ASN A 67 -17.66 5.91 1.07
C ASN A 67 -18.74 4.84 1.34
N ARG A 68 -19.19 4.10 0.32
CA ARG A 68 -20.14 2.99 0.52
C ARG A 68 -19.55 1.87 1.36
N LEU A 69 -18.30 1.48 1.11
CA LEU A 69 -17.60 0.45 1.89
C LEU A 69 -17.46 0.86 3.36
N ILE A 70 -16.91 2.05 3.62
CA ILE A 70 -16.71 2.61 4.96
C ILE A 70 -18.04 2.67 5.72
N ASN A 71 -19.08 3.23 5.10
CA ASN A 71 -20.38 3.36 5.74
C ASN A 71 -21.02 2.00 6.05
N ARG A 72 -20.86 1.01 5.18
CA ARG A 72 -21.37 -0.35 5.41
C ARG A 72 -20.64 -1.06 6.56
N LEU A 73 -19.31 -0.94 6.62
CA LEU A 73 -18.51 -1.48 7.74
C LEU A 73 -18.95 -0.87 9.07
N LEU A 74 -19.04 0.46 9.14
CA LEU A 74 -19.47 1.18 10.35
C LEU A 74 -20.90 0.81 10.75
N LYS A 75 -21.83 0.70 9.80
CA LYS A 75 -23.22 0.27 10.07
C LYS A 75 -23.29 -1.14 10.67
N LYS A 76 -22.30 -1.99 10.39
CA LYS A 76 -22.19 -3.35 10.95
C LYS A 76 -21.32 -3.41 12.21
N GLY A 77 -20.88 -2.27 12.75
CA GLY A 77 -20.03 -2.19 13.94
C GLY A 77 -18.58 -2.62 13.72
N ILE A 78 -18.11 -2.62 12.46
CA ILE A 78 -16.74 -3.01 12.10
C ILE A 78 -15.92 -1.74 11.89
N THR A 79 -14.78 -1.64 12.58
CA THR A 79 -13.88 -0.49 12.49
C THR A 79 -13.05 -0.55 11.19
N PRO A 80 -13.16 0.44 10.28
CA PRO A 80 -12.34 0.49 9.08
C PRO A 80 -10.91 0.95 9.40
N ILE A 81 -9.92 0.20 8.90
CA ILE A 81 -8.51 0.59 8.90
C ILE A 81 -8.08 0.74 7.43
N ALA A 82 -7.66 1.93 7.01
CA ALA A 82 -7.28 2.16 5.63
C ALA A 82 -5.76 2.20 5.46
N THR A 83 -5.28 1.43 4.49
CA THR A 83 -3.93 1.56 3.95
C THR A 83 -3.95 2.53 2.78
N ILE A 84 -3.11 3.57 2.83
CA ILE A 84 -3.03 4.61 1.80
C ILE A 84 -2.35 4.03 0.55
N TYR A 85 -1.22 3.33 0.71
CA TYR A 85 -0.49 2.73 -0.40
C TYR A 85 -0.24 1.23 -0.21
N HIS A 86 -0.62 0.43 -1.21
CA HIS A 86 -0.43 -1.01 -1.22
C HIS A 86 -0.06 -1.49 -2.63
N TRP A 87 1.09 -1.02 -3.11
CA TRP A 87 1.77 -1.47 -4.34
C TRP A 87 1.00 -1.12 -5.63
N ASP A 88 0.21 -0.07 -5.57
CA ASP A 88 -0.77 0.32 -6.59
C ASP A 88 -0.46 1.69 -7.21
N LEU A 89 0.84 1.98 -7.41
CA LEU A 89 1.31 3.25 -7.96
C LEU A 89 0.70 3.50 -9.35
N PRO A 90 0.12 4.68 -9.62
CA PRO A 90 -0.34 5.03 -10.96
C PRO A 90 0.79 4.93 -11.99
N GLN A 91 0.51 4.28 -13.12
CA GLN A 91 1.48 4.12 -14.20
C GLN A 91 2.04 5.48 -14.66
N ALA A 92 1.19 6.51 -14.75
CA ALA A 92 1.61 7.87 -15.10
C ALA A 92 2.69 8.45 -14.15
N LEU A 93 2.71 8.07 -12.86
CA LEU A 93 3.77 8.46 -11.94
C LEU A 93 5.00 7.57 -12.07
N GLN A 94 4.80 6.30 -12.40
CA GLN A 94 5.89 5.37 -12.68
C GLN A 94 6.67 5.76 -13.94
N ASP A 95 5.99 6.28 -14.97
CA ASP A 95 6.61 6.80 -16.20
C ASP A 95 7.50 8.03 -15.90
N LEU A 96 7.25 8.71 -14.79
CA LEU A 96 8.10 9.79 -14.26
C LEU A 96 9.20 9.30 -13.29
N GLY A 97 9.37 7.98 -13.13
CA GLY A 97 10.37 7.35 -12.27
C GLY A 97 9.83 6.74 -10.97
N GLY A 98 8.55 6.99 -10.63
CA GLY A 98 7.88 6.39 -9.48
C GLY A 98 8.62 6.59 -8.17
N TRP A 99 8.81 5.51 -7.39
CA TRP A 99 9.50 5.60 -6.10
C TRP A 99 10.98 5.95 -6.17
N ALA A 100 11.61 5.86 -7.35
CA ALA A 100 12.98 6.35 -7.55
C ALA A 100 13.03 7.88 -7.73
N ASN A 101 11.91 8.53 -8.05
CA ASN A 101 11.85 9.99 -8.21
C ASN A 101 11.55 10.67 -6.86
N PRO A 102 12.36 11.63 -6.38
CA PRO A 102 12.11 12.33 -5.12
C PRO A 102 10.77 13.10 -5.09
N LEU A 103 10.21 13.48 -6.25
CA LEU A 103 8.91 14.15 -6.33
C LEU A 103 7.74 13.26 -5.89
N VAL A 104 7.90 11.94 -5.86
CA VAL A 104 6.89 10.99 -5.34
C VAL A 104 6.47 11.33 -3.91
N GLN A 105 7.36 11.94 -3.13
CA GLN A 105 7.10 12.38 -1.77
C GLN A 105 5.94 13.39 -1.72
N TYR A 106 5.89 14.31 -2.68
CA TYR A 106 4.86 15.34 -2.79
C TYR A 106 3.58 14.80 -3.43
N TRP A 107 3.71 13.93 -4.44
CA TRP A 107 2.54 13.29 -5.06
C TRP A 107 1.80 12.43 -4.05
N PHE A 108 2.54 11.68 -3.23
CA PHE A 108 1.98 10.86 -2.17
C PHE A 108 1.31 11.68 -1.07
N GLU A 109 1.92 12.80 -0.68
CA GLU A 109 1.29 13.75 0.25
C GLU A 109 -0.02 14.31 -0.30
N GLY A 110 -0.03 14.74 -1.57
CA GLY A 110 -1.23 15.25 -2.24
C GLY A 110 -2.34 14.21 -2.32
N TYR A 111 -1.99 12.95 -2.60
CA TYR A 111 -2.93 11.84 -2.56
C TYR A 111 -3.49 11.59 -1.15
N ALA A 112 -2.63 11.53 -0.14
CA ALA A 112 -3.04 11.33 1.25
C ALA A 112 -3.97 12.46 1.74
N LYS A 113 -3.70 13.71 1.35
CA LYS A 113 -4.56 14.86 1.65
C LYS A 113 -5.99 14.64 1.16
N VAL A 114 -6.15 14.21 -0.10
CA VAL A 114 -7.47 13.88 -0.68
C VAL A 114 -8.17 12.79 0.14
N LEU A 115 -7.45 11.77 0.59
CA LEU A 115 -8.04 10.71 1.41
C LEU A 115 -8.51 11.23 2.78
N PHE A 116 -7.70 12.04 3.46
CA PHE A 116 -8.04 12.60 4.76
C PHE A 116 -9.25 13.53 4.67
N GLU A 117 -9.33 14.36 3.63
CA GLU A 117 -10.47 15.26 3.39
C GLU A 117 -11.78 14.50 3.14
N ASN A 118 -11.72 13.35 2.44
CA ASN A 118 -12.93 12.62 2.03
C ASN A 118 -13.38 11.54 3.02
N PHE A 119 -12.46 11.00 3.83
CA PHE A 119 -12.73 9.80 4.64
C PHE A 119 -12.27 9.92 6.10
N GLY A 120 -11.47 10.92 6.45
CA GLY A 120 -10.89 11.06 7.80
C GLY A 120 -11.90 11.44 8.89
N ASP A 121 -13.09 11.89 8.49
CA ASP A 121 -14.23 12.06 9.39
C ASP A 121 -14.64 10.73 10.06
N ARG A 122 -14.50 9.60 9.33
CA ARG A 122 -14.90 8.26 9.75
C ARG A 122 -13.72 7.31 10.01
N ILE A 123 -12.65 7.39 9.23
CA ILE A 123 -11.48 6.52 9.38
C ILE A 123 -10.53 7.10 10.42
N LYS A 124 -10.27 6.33 11.48
CA LYS A 124 -9.41 6.75 12.62
C LYS A 124 -8.09 6.01 12.69
N MET A 125 -7.87 5.02 11.82
CA MET A 125 -6.62 4.27 11.76
C MET A 125 -6.14 4.22 10.32
N TRP A 126 -4.99 4.84 10.08
CA TRP A 126 -4.36 4.94 8.78
C TRP A 126 -3.04 4.20 8.77
N VAL A 127 -2.83 3.34 7.78
CA VAL A 127 -1.52 2.77 7.46
C VAL A 127 -1.03 3.50 6.22
N THR A 128 0.06 4.24 6.33
CA THR A 128 0.61 5.00 5.20
C THR A 128 1.08 4.07 4.08
N VAL A 129 2.01 3.17 4.37
CA VAL A 129 2.59 2.24 3.41
C VAL A 129 2.54 0.82 3.97
N ASN A 130 2.12 -0.12 3.13
CA ASN A 130 2.23 -1.56 3.40
C ASN A 130 3.54 -2.12 2.86
N GLU A 131 4.33 -2.72 3.76
CA GLU A 131 5.49 -3.55 3.44
C GLU A 131 6.50 -2.84 2.52
N PRO A 132 7.21 -1.80 3.01
CA PRO A 132 8.21 -1.07 2.24
C PRO A 132 9.25 -1.97 1.56
N GLN A 133 9.59 -3.10 2.19
CA GLN A 133 10.52 -4.07 1.61
C GLN A 133 10.03 -4.68 0.30
N GLN A 134 8.74 -5.00 0.22
CA GLN A 134 8.15 -5.53 -1.00
C GLN A 134 8.15 -4.48 -2.11
N ILE A 135 7.90 -3.23 -1.75
CA ILE A 135 7.91 -2.09 -2.68
C ILE A 135 9.31 -1.77 -3.18
N CYS A 136 10.35 -1.82 -2.35
CA CYS A 136 11.69 -1.38 -2.75
C CYS A 136 12.58 -2.54 -3.16
N SER A 137 12.68 -3.62 -2.38
CA SER A 137 13.55 -4.75 -2.72
C SER A 137 12.99 -5.57 -3.89
N PHE A 138 11.73 -6.01 -3.85
CA PHE A 138 11.22 -6.90 -4.92
C PHE A 138 10.92 -6.19 -6.24
N THR A 139 10.85 -4.87 -6.21
CA THR A 139 10.54 -4.04 -7.39
C THR A 139 11.76 -3.40 -8.02
N TYR A 140 12.75 -2.98 -7.20
CA TYR A 140 13.95 -2.26 -7.66
C TYR A 140 15.25 -3.04 -7.44
N SER A 141 15.26 -4.15 -6.69
CA SER A 141 16.40 -5.08 -6.63
C SER A 141 16.18 -6.27 -7.56
N THR A 142 15.22 -7.14 -7.24
CA THR A 142 15.02 -8.39 -8.00
C THR A 142 14.12 -8.24 -9.22
N GLY A 143 13.34 -7.16 -9.32
CA GLY A 143 12.42 -6.91 -10.42
C GLY A 143 11.28 -7.94 -10.57
N VAL A 144 11.00 -8.69 -9.50
CA VAL A 144 9.93 -9.71 -9.43
C VAL A 144 8.55 -9.04 -9.43
N TYR A 145 8.40 -7.89 -8.76
CA TYR A 145 7.16 -7.11 -8.73
C TYR A 145 7.19 -5.88 -9.61
N ALA A 146 6.00 -5.37 -9.96
CA ALA A 146 5.84 -4.20 -10.81
C ALA A 146 6.47 -2.93 -10.22
N PRO A 147 7.16 -2.08 -11.03
CA PRO A 147 7.43 -2.16 -12.48
C PRO A 147 8.42 -3.23 -12.97
N GLY A 148 9.15 -3.92 -12.09
CA GLY A 148 10.08 -4.98 -12.48
C GLY A 148 11.47 -4.47 -12.86
N ILE A 149 11.96 -3.47 -12.12
CA ILE A 149 13.25 -2.82 -12.32
C ILE A 149 14.33 -3.62 -11.59
N VAL A 150 15.48 -3.83 -12.24
CA VAL A 150 16.64 -4.48 -11.63
C VAL A 150 17.75 -3.44 -11.49
N SER A 151 17.83 -2.84 -10.30
CA SER A 151 18.78 -1.78 -9.92
C SER A 151 19.19 -1.99 -8.46
N ASP A 152 19.69 -3.20 -8.17
CA ASP A 152 20.09 -3.58 -6.82
C ASP A 152 21.20 -2.66 -6.29
N GLY A 153 21.16 -2.39 -4.98
CA GLY A 153 22.12 -1.51 -4.32
C GLY A 153 22.05 0.00 -4.70
N ILE A 154 21.20 0.41 -5.65
CA ILE A 154 21.00 1.84 -5.99
C ILE A 154 19.51 2.18 -5.96
N GLY A 155 18.72 1.67 -6.91
CA GLY A 155 17.29 1.94 -7.01
C GLY A 155 16.53 1.53 -5.74
N THR A 156 16.95 0.42 -5.12
CA THR A 156 16.42 -0.06 -3.83
C THR A 156 16.55 0.98 -2.73
N TYR A 157 17.74 1.55 -2.51
CA TYR A 157 17.97 2.52 -1.43
C TYR A 157 17.33 3.88 -1.73
N ILE A 158 17.33 4.31 -2.99
CA ILE A 158 16.62 5.53 -3.41
C ILE A 158 15.12 5.38 -3.12
N CYS A 159 14.53 4.22 -3.46
CA CYS A 159 13.14 3.91 -3.15
C CYS A 159 12.87 4.00 -1.65
N TYR A 160 13.68 3.34 -0.81
CA TYR A 160 13.50 3.39 0.66
C TYR A 160 13.60 4.82 1.20
N HIS A 161 14.59 5.59 0.74
CA HIS A 161 14.77 6.97 1.16
C HIS A 161 13.55 7.84 0.83
N ASN A 162 13.05 7.74 -0.42
CA ASN A 162 11.88 8.48 -0.85
C ASN A 162 10.61 8.04 -0.12
N LEU A 163 10.42 6.73 0.08
CA LEU A 163 9.27 6.16 0.75
C LEU A 163 9.19 6.59 2.22
N LEU A 164 10.31 6.54 2.96
CA LEU A 164 10.35 6.98 4.36
C LEU A 164 10.10 8.49 4.49
N LYS A 165 10.64 9.31 3.57
CA LYS A 165 10.33 10.74 3.53
C LYS A 165 8.87 10.99 3.19
N ALA A 166 8.30 10.26 2.24
CA ALA A 166 6.88 10.36 1.89
C ALA A 166 5.98 10.00 3.09
N HIS A 167 6.32 8.93 3.83
CA HIS A 167 5.67 8.58 5.09
C HIS A 167 5.72 9.73 6.10
N ALA A 168 6.92 10.29 6.35
CA ALA A 168 7.10 11.40 7.28
C ALA A 168 6.28 12.63 6.87
N ARG A 169 6.26 12.99 5.57
CA ARG A 169 5.45 14.09 5.05
C ARG A 169 3.96 13.90 5.31
N VAL A 170 3.43 12.71 5.02
CA VAL A 170 2.03 12.36 5.29
C VAL A 170 1.71 12.40 6.78
N TYR A 171 2.64 11.96 7.63
CA TYR A 171 2.52 12.06 9.08
C TYR A 171 2.43 13.50 9.55
N HIS A 172 3.33 14.37 9.07
CA HIS A 172 3.33 15.79 9.44
C HIS A 172 2.08 16.50 8.92
N LEU A 173 1.66 16.26 7.67
CA LEU A 173 0.40 16.77 7.11
C LEU A 173 -0.79 16.42 7.99
N TYR A 174 -0.92 15.15 8.37
CA TYR A 174 -2.03 14.72 9.21
C TYR A 174 -1.95 15.34 10.60
N ASN A 175 -0.76 15.40 11.19
CA ASN A 175 -0.55 15.99 12.51
C ASN A 175 -0.90 17.48 12.57
N SER A 176 -0.48 18.26 11.56
CA SER A 176 -0.67 19.72 11.53
C SER A 176 -2.08 20.13 11.12
N THR A 177 -2.72 19.36 10.23
CA THR A 177 -3.96 19.80 9.55
C THR A 177 -5.20 19.04 10.00
N PHE A 178 -5.08 17.74 10.27
CA PHE A 178 -6.24 16.85 10.43
C PHE A 178 -6.38 16.23 11.82
N ARG A 179 -5.29 16.08 12.58
CA ARG A 179 -5.30 15.32 13.84
C ARG A 179 -6.23 15.92 14.89
N GLN A 180 -6.27 17.26 15.00
CA GLN A 180 -7.12 17.93 15.99
C GLN A 180 -8.61 17.69 15.75
N SER A 181 -9.05 17.78 14.49
CA SER A 181 -10.46 17.60 14.11
C SER A 181 -10.84 16.12 13.99
N GLN A 182 -9.96 15.28 13.44
CA GLN A 182 -10.27 13.89 13.11
C GLN A 182 -9.89 12.90 14.20
N LYS A 183 -8.92 13.22 15.06
CA LYS A 183 -8.47 12.41 16.21
C LYS A 183 -7.99 10.98 15.87
N GLY A 184 -7.68 10.69 14.60
CA GLY A 184 -7.14 9.40 14.18
C GLY A 184 -5.64 9.22 14.45
N LYS A 185 -5.16 7.99 14.23
CA LYS A 185 -3.77 7.54 14.38
C LYS A 185 -3.21 7.09 13.03
N GLN A 186 -1.89 7.18 12.89
CA GLN A 186 -1.17 6.79 11.69
C GLN A 186 -0.06 5.81 12.01
N PHE A 187 0.15 4.85 11.11
CA PHE A 187 1.13 3.78 11.23
C PHE A 187 1.84 3.58 9.89
N ILE A 188 2.97 2.88 9.94
CA ILE A 188 3.58 2.19 8.79
C ILE A 188 3.58 0.70 9.10
N PHE A 189 3.25 -0.15 8.13
CA PHE A 189 3.23 -1.58 8.33
C PHE A 189 4.50 -2.19 7.71
N ILE A 190 5.37 -2.72 8.56
CA ILE A 190 6.65 -3.31 8.16
C ILE A 190 6.54 -4.83 8.38
N GLN A 191 6.80 -5.60 7.32
CA GLN A 191 6.90 -7.04 7.42
C GLN A 191 8.21 -7.42 8.10
N TYR A 192 8.16 -8.40 9.00
CA TYR A 192 9.33 -8.92 9.68
C TYR A 192 9.34 -10.45 9.58
N LEU A 193 10.47 -11.01 9.17
CA LEU A 193 10.72 -12.45 9.23
C LEU A 193 11.63 -12.72 10.44
N GLY A 194 11.14 -13.52 11.38
CA GLY A 194 11.93 -13.95 12.53
C GLY A 194 13.14 -14.76 12.07
N THR A 195 14.32 -14.40 12.56
CA THR A 195 15.56 -15.15 12.30
C THR A 195 15.97 -15.90 13.57
N VAL A 196 16.22 -17.20 13.45
CA VAL A 196 16.76 -18.03 14.52
C VAL A 196 18.15 -18.48 14.11
N LEU A 197 19.15 -18.23 14.97
CA LEU A 197 20.49 -18.75 14.77
C LEU A 197 20.47 -20.27 14.98
N LEU A 198 20.76 -21.02 13.93
CA LEU A 198 21.02 -22.45 14.07
C LEU A 198 22.45 -22.64 14.58
N ASN A 199 22.60 -23.20 15.78
CA ASN A 199 23.88 -23.68 16.28
C ASN A 199 24.32 -24.93 15.50
N LEU A 200 24.75 -24.73 14.27
CA LEU A 200 25.42 -25.76 13.48
C LEU A 200 26.81 -25.96 14.08
N LYS A 201 26.97 -27.00 14.91
CA LYS A 201 28.30 -27.53 15.23
C LYS A 201 28.90 -28.11 13.95
N VAL A 202 29.62 -27.29 13.20
CA VAL A 202 30.48 -27.78 12.13
C VAL A 202 31.58 -28.59 12.81
N LYS A 203 31.47 -29.92 12.80
CA LYS A 203 32.61 -30.80 13.11
C LYS A 203 33.64 -30.53 12.02
N ALA A 204 34.70 -29.81 12.35
CA ALA A 204 35.89 -29.76 11.51
C ALA A 204 36.34 -31.21 11.30
N LYS A 205 36.27 -31.71 10.07
CA LYS A 205 37.02 -32.90 9.69
C LYS A 205 38.49 -32.49 9.76
N THR A 206 39.20 -33.00 10.76
CA THR A 206 40.66 -32.99 10.77
C THR A 206 41.15 -33.57 9.44
N PRO A 207 42.11 -32.94 8.74
CA PRO A 207 42.75 -33.58 7.60
C PRO A 207 43.46 -34.84 8.11
N PHE A 208 43.27 -35.93 7.38
CA PHE A 208 43.96 -37.19 7.64
C PHE A 208 45.46 -37.04 7.39
N ALA A 209 46.23 -37.65 8.31
CA ALA A 209 47.66 -38.01 8.29
C ALA A 209 48.69 -36.87 8.32
#